data_AF-A0A1G3HMB7-F1
#
_entry.id   AF-A0A1G3HMB7-F1
#
_cell.length_a   1.000
_cell.length_b   1.000
_cell.length_c   1.000
_cell.angle_alpha   90.00
_cell.angle_beta   90.00
_cell.angle_gamma   90.00
#
_symmetry.space_group_name_H-M   'P 1'
#
loop_
_entity.id
_entity.type
_entity.pdbx_description
1 polymer ?
#
loop_
_entity_poly.entity_id
_entity_poly.type
_entity_poly.pdbx_seq_one_letter_code
_entity_poly.pdbx_strand_id
1 'polypeptide(L)'
;MPRLRYQDRILDCRENEKLLDACLRQGVSLPFSCRGGTCQICLRLCLDGDLPAESQRGIKPDLKQKGYFLPCVCVPGGDMQFAPPNVDDLYTKAVVQTRDWLAPDVCRILLEPYTDFPYRPGQFINLRRPDGLVRSYSLASHPDDDPYLQIHVKRMKNGVMSNWLCDELQVGDTVEIQGANGDFHYGDTRADQPMLLVVTGTGLAPALGVIRDAIARQHAAPIHLYQGVSHRAGLYLHHALRAFARAHATFHYHPCVSLDTKLPAGIAGARAELQASADHPDLSGWRVFLAGLPAMVASATALALQHGAAESNIVRDPFDVRDLRTAPRSAKANEQPAASVAPATETPQPVADPELWAALDDGRLLRPILDDFYGRVFEDPLLAPFFHNTTKQRSIEKVHSFLQQVFTGNKAYFGDRPRNAHHWMVISNELFDYREDLLVDCLHRHGLPEHLIQRWRKMEECYRPDIVKPAPWKRVQNGVELPLDGFGRMILDVGSVCDGCGGEIGPGETVQYHLRLGSTYCPGCSSHHTGASASAPEESTS
;
A
#
# COMPACT_ATOMS: atom_id res chain seq x y z
N MET A 1 17.38 23.27 31.56
CA MET A 1 16.43 22.67 30.61
C MET A 1 17.07 22.72 29.23
N PRO A 2 17.32 21.57 28.59
CA PRO A 2 17.87 21.52 27.25
C PRO A 2 17.02 22.29 26.24
N ARG A 3 17.65 23.10 25.39
CA ARG A 3 17.01 23.71 24.23
C ARG A 3 17.25 22.88 22.99
N LEU A 4 16.17 22.57 22.29
CA LEU A 4 16.16 21.78 21.08
C LEU A 4 15.97 22.70 19.87
N ARG A 5 16.91 22.66 18.93
CA ARG A 5 16.82 23.40 17.67
C ARG A 5 16.42 22.46 16.54
N TYR A 6 15.29 22.74 15.89
CA TYR A 6 14.80 21.98 14.74
C TYR A 6 14.28 22.94 13.67
N GLN A 7 14.94 22.95 12.51
CA GLN A 7 14.70 23.96 11.47
C GLN A 7 14.80 25.37 12.09
N ASP A 8 13.81 26.24 11.85
CA ASP A 8 13.78 27.60 12.39
C ASP A 8 13.14 27.71 13.80
N ARG A 9 12.92 26.57 14.48
CA ARG A 9 12.27 26.53 15.81
C ARG A 9 13.24 26.17 16.92
N ILE A 10 13.03 26.81 18.08
CA ILE A 10 13.66 26.48 19.35
C ILE A 10 12.56 25.97 20.27
N LEU A 11 12.77 24.78 20.86
CA LEU A 11 11.81 24.08 21.70
C LEU A 11 12.43 23.82 23.06
N ASP A 12 11.64 23.92 24.12
CA ASP A 12 12.10 23.61 25.48
C ASP A 12 11.87 22.13 25.80
N CYS A 13 12.92 21.42 26.21
CA CYS A 13 12.81 20.04 26.72
C CYS A 13 12.80 20.05 28.25
N ARG A 14 11.77 19.44 28.85
CA ARG A 14 11.67 19.26 30.30
C ARG A 14 12.70 18.22 30.76
N GLU A 15 13.00 18.25 32.05
CA GLU A 15 13.86 17.25 32.66
C GLU A 15 13.27 15.84 32.47
N ASN A 16 14.10 14.87 32.07
CA ASN A 16 13.72 13.49 31.75
C ASN A 16 12.67 13.32 30.62
N GLU A 17 12.38 14.38 29.86
CA GLU A 17 11.46 14.31 28.72
C GLU A 17 12.18 13.75 27.49
N LYS A 18 11.49 12.88 26.75
CA LYS A 18 11.99 12.39 25.47
C LYS A 18 11.89 13.49 24.42
N LEU A 19 12.89 13.58 23.55
CA LEU A 19 12.96 14.58 22.49
C LEU A 19 11.70 14.58 21.59
N LEU A 20 11.17 13.38 21.24
CA LEU A 20 9.91 13.26 20.50
C LEU A 20 8.74 13.90 21.26
N ASP A 21 8.63 13.68 22.57
CA ASP A 21 7.51 14.17 23.38
C ASP A 21 7.59 15.69 23.53
N ALA A 22 8.79 16.24 23.71
CA ALA A 22 9.03 17.68 23.71
C ALA A 22 8.60 18.34 22.38
N CYS A 23 8.88 17.70 21.25
CA CYS A 23 8.46 18.18 19.92
C CYS A 23 6.93 18.18 19.78
N LEU A 24 6.28 17.03 20.04
CA LEU A 24 4.84 16.87 19.89
C LEU A 24 4.06 17.82 20.81
N ARG A 25 4.51 17.98 22.06
CA ARG A 25 3.93 18.92 23.03
C ARG A 25 3.94 20.37 22.54
N GLN A 26 4.91 20.74 21.70
CA GLN A 26 5.11 22.09 21.19
C GLN A 26 4.69 22.24 19.73
N GLY A 27 3.87 21.32 19.23
CA GLY A 27 3.31 21.39 17.88
C GLY A 27 4.33 21.15 16.76
N VAL A 28 5.51 20.60 17.06
CA VAL A 28 6.45 20.10 16.05
C VAL A 28 6.14 18.64 15.78
N SER A 29 5.57 18.37 14.61
CA SER A 29 5.26 17.01 14.17
C SER A 29 6.52 16.31 13.68
N LEU A 30 6.87 15.21 14.34
CA LEU A 30 7.86 14.24 13.85
C LEU A 30 7.12 12.94 13.47
N PRO A 31 7.54 12.21 12.43
CA PRO A 31 6.97 10.92 12.09
C PRO A 31 7.32 9.90 13.19
N PHE A 32 6.36 9.11 13.65
CA PHE A 32 6.60 8.03 14.61
C PHE A 32 5.53 6.94 14.49
N SER A 33 5.83 5.75 15.02
CA SER A 33 4.82 4.68 15.19
C SER A 33 4.92 4.08 16.59
N CYS A 34 5.98 3.32 16.90
CA CYS A 34 6.04 2.51 18.13
C CYS A 34 6.35 3.28 19.43
N ARG A 35 6.98 4.46 19.35
CA ARG A 35 7.53 5.24 20.49
C ARG A 35 8.48 4.46 21.44
N GLY A 36 8.94 3.27 21.06
CA GLY A 36 9.80 2.37 21.85
C GLY A 36 11.19 2.15 21.28
N GLY A 37 11.56 2.86 20.21
CA GLY A 37 12.89 2.75 19.59
C GLY A 37 13.05 1.63 18.55
N THR A 38 11.98 0.88 18.24
CA THR A 38 12.08 -0.29 17.34
C THR A 38 11.77 0.04 15.89
N CYS A 39 10.72 0.82 15.62
CA CYS A 39 10.23 1.08 14.24
C CYS A 39 11.16 1.94 13.38
N GLN A 40 12.07 2.70 14.01
CA GLN A 40 12.98 3.67 13.38
C GLN A 40 12.33 4.75 12.48
N ILE A 41 11.00 4.88 12.43
CA ILE A 41 10.30 5.94 11.68
C ILE A 41 10.66 7.34 12.17
N CYS A 42 10.95 7.49 13.47
CA CYS A 42 11.27 8.79 14.06
C CYS A 42 12.70 9.28 13.79
N LEU A 43 13.51 8.51 13.07
CA LEU A 43 14.94 8.75 12.92
C LEU A 43 15.25 10.17 12.42
N ARG A 44 16.23 10.81 13.05
CA ARG A 44 16.66 12.18 12.80
C ARG A 44 18.17 12.27 12.75
N LEU A 45 18.67 13.30 12.07
CA LEU A 45 20.10 13.59 11.98
C LEU A 45 20.48 14.61 13.06
N CYS A 46 21.41 14.27 13.94
CA CYS A 46 21.99 15.22 14.88
C CYS A 46 22.96 16.13 14.12
N LEU A 47 22.81 17.45 14.26
CA LEU A 47 23.71 18.45 13.70
C LEU A 47 24.67 18.99 14.76
N ASP A 48 24.23 19.07 16.01
CA ASP A 48 25.02 19.53 17.16
C ASP A 48 24.43 18.99 18.48
N GLY A 49 25.28 18.76 19.47
CA GLY A 49 24.93 18.20 20.78
C GLY A 49 25.19 16.69 20.93
N ASP A 50 25.18 16.23 22.19
CA ASP A 50 25.54 14.86 22.55
C ASP A 50 24.40 13.87 22.28
N LEU A 51 24.75 12.71 21.70
CA LEU A 51 23.83 11.61 21.47
C LEU A 51 23.94 10.54 22.57
N PRO A 52 22.91 10.34 23.41
CA PRO A 52 22.89 9.23 24.35
C PRO A 52 22.94 7.89 23.61
N ALA A 53 23.70 6.92 24.12
CA ALA A 53 23.86 5.61 23.48
C ALA A 53 22.51 4.89 23.21
N GLU A 54 21.57 4.99 24.14
CA GLU A 54 20.20 4.44 23.98
C GLU A 54 19.44 5.05 22.81
N SER A 55 19.73 6.31 22.45
CA SER A 55 19.08 6.97 21.31
C SER A 55 19.50 6.39 19.97
N GLN A 56 20.59 5.63 19.92
CA GLN A 56 21.10 4.99 18.72
C GLN A 56 20.88 3.47 18.71
N ARG A 57 20.20 2.90 19.71
CA ARG A 57 19.97 1.45 19.80
C ARG A 57 19.25 0.92 18.55
N GLY A 58 19.77 -0.17 17.97
CA GLY A 58 19.21 -0.81 16.77
C GLY A 58 19.48 -0.09 15.44
N ILE A 59 20.07 1.10 15.43
CA ILE A 59 20.47 1.80 14.19
C ILE A 59 21.71 1.12 13.57
N LYS A 60 21.75 1.00 12.24
CA LYS A 60 22.91 0.49 11.49
C LYS A 60 24.18 1.30 11.81
N PRO A 61 25.37 0.66 11.92
CA PRO A 61 26.63 1.34 12.28
C PRO A 61 26.94 2.59 11.44
N ASP A 62 26.78 2.52 10.12
CA ASP A 62 27.08 3.64 9.22
C ASP A 62 26.18 4.85 9.47
N LEU A 63 24.89 4.61 9.78
CA LEU A 63 23.97 5.66 10.14
C LEU A 63 24.30 6.25 11.53
N LYS A 64 24.74 5.42 12.48
CA LYS A 64 25.19 5.92 13.79
C LYS A 64 26.39 6.87 13.64
N GLN A 65 27.36 6.50 12.81
CA GLN A 65 28.54 7.32 12.53
C GLN A 65 28.18 8.65 11.85
N LYS A 66 27.16 8.64 10.99
CA LYS A 66 26.59 9.86 10.40
C LYS A 66 25.80 10.73 11.39
N GLY A 67 25.63 10.32 12.65
CA GLY A 67 24.90 11.10 13.67
C GLY A 67 23.39 10.86 13.68
N TYR A 68 22.90 9.78 13.08
CA TYR A 68 21.47 9.43 13.15
C TYR A 68 21.08 8.91 14.53
N PHE A 69 19.90 9.30 15.01
CA PHE A 69 19.37 8.92 16.32
C PHE A 69 17.83 8.82 16.34
N LEU A 70 17.28 8.27 17.42
CA LEU A 70 15.84 8.04 17.65
C LEU A 70 15.27 9.01 18.71
N PRO A 71 14.60 10.09 18.29
CA PRO A 71 13.89 11.02 19.18
C PRO A 71 12.98 10.38 20.22
N CYS A 72 12.35 9.24 19.92
CA CYS A 72 11.37 8.61 20.82
C CYS A 72 11.97 7.93 22.06
N VAL A 73 13.30 7.76 22.08
CA VAL A 73 14.05 7.19 23.21
C VAL A 73 15.23 8.08 23.60
N CYS A 74 15.40 9.23 22.97
CA CYS A 74 16.44 10.21 23.28
C CYS A 74 15.97 11.11 24.42
N VAL A 75 16.67 11.06 25.56
CA VAL A 75 16.56 12.06 26.63
C VAL A 75 17.80 12.94 26.55
N PRO A 76 17.70 14.20 26.09
CA PRO A 76 18.85 15.07 25.86
C PRO A 76 19.52 15.47 27.19
N GLY A 77 20.85 15.34 27.26
CA GLY A 77 21.65 15.80 28.41
C GLY A 77 21.97 17.30 28.39
N GLY A 78 21.87 17.93 27.22
CA GLY A 78 22.16 19.35 26.98
C GLY A 78 21.48 19.83 25.71
N ASP A 79 21.74 21.09 25.32
CA ASP A 79 21.21 21.68 24.09
C ASP A 79 21.55 20.77 22.88
N MET A 80 20.60 20.60 21.96
CA MET A 80 20.77 19.77 20.77
C MET A 80 20.18 20.47 19.54
N GLN A 81 20.83 20.31 18.39
CA GLN A 81 20.31 20.70 17.09
C GLN A 81 20.17 19.47 16.20
N PHE A 82 19.03 19.34 15.53
CA PHE A 82 18.77 18.21 14.64
C PHE A 82 17.97 18.62 13.41
N ALA A 83 18.00 17.76 12.39
CA ALA A 83 17.36 17.99 11.10
C ALA A 83 16.54 16.77 10.65
N PRO A 84 15.63 16.94 9.67
CA PRO A 84 15.08 15.81 8.93
C PRO A 84 16.20 14.91 8.40
N PRO A 85 15.96 13.60 8.30
CA PRO A 85 16.97 12.71 7.73
C PRO A 85 17.19 13.02 6.25
N ASN A 86 18.39 12.73 5.76
CA ASN A 86 18.63 12.72 4.32
C ASN A 86 17.89 11.53 3.71
N VAL A 87 17.12 11.77 2.64
CA VAL A 87 16.31 10.73 1.99
C VAL A 87 17.19 9.63 1.43
N ASP A 88 18.27 10.00 0.75
CA ASP A 88 19.18 9.07 0.07
C ASP A 88 19.97 8.18 1.05
N ASP A 89 20.06 8.58 2.32
CA ASP A 89 20.69 7.76 3.36
C ASP A 89 19.77 6.68 3.92
N LEU A 90 18.45 6.84 3.80
CA LEU A 90 17.47 6.01 4.51
C LEU A 90 16.57 5.18 3.62
N TYR A 91 16.19 5.73 2.46
CA TYR A 91 15.18 5.13 1.60
C TYR A 91 15.84 4.65 0.31
N THR A 92 15.49 3.44 -0.09
CA THR A 92 15.68 2.95 -1.46
C THR A 92 14.32 2.78 -2.13
N LYS A 93 14.33 2.71 -3.46
CA LYS A 93 13.11 2.48 -4.25
C LYS A 93 12.88 0.99 -4.44
N ALA A 94 11.61 0.61 -4.52
CA ALA A 94 11.20 -0.73 -4.92
C ALA A 94 10.02 -0.66 -5.90
N VAL A 95 10.01 -1.55 -6.89
CA VAL A 95 8.90 -1.71 -7.83
C VAL A 95 7.90 -2.71 -7.27
N VAL A 96 6.62 -2.41 -7.38
CA VAL A 96 5.54 -3.36 -7.08
C VAL A 96 5.46 -4.40 -8.18
N GLN A 97 5.84 -5.64 -7.89
CA GLN A 97 5.81 -6.75 -8.84
C GLN A 97 4.45 -7.43 -8.90
N THR A 98 3.86 -7.67 -7.72
CA THR A 98 2.56 -8.33 -7.62
C THR A 98 1.75 -7.71 -6.50
N ARG A 99 0.44 -7.62 -6.73
CA ARG A 99 -0.56 -7.30 -5.71
C ARG A 99 -1.75 -8.23 -5.85
N ASP A 100 -1.94 -9.15 -4.91
CA ASP A 100 -3.03 -10.14 -4.94
C ASP A 100 -3.69 -10.34 -3.57
N TRP A 101 -4.91 -10.87 -3.56
CA TRP A 101 -5.67 -11.08 -2.33
C TRP A 101 -5.43 -12.49 -1.78
N LEU A 102 -4.87 -12.58 -0.56
CA LEU A 102 -4.75 -13.84 0.19
C LEU A 102 -6.03 -14.20 0.95
N ALA A 103 -6.83 -13.19 1.27
CA ALA A 103 -8.13 -13.26 1.91
C ALA A 103 -8.93 -11.99 1.58
N PRO A 104 -10.24 -11.93 1.87
CA PRO A 104 -11.08 -10.77 1.54
C PRO A 104 -10.58 -9.42 2.08
N ASP A 105 -9.80 -9.43 3.16
CA ASP A 105 -9.23 -8.25 3.80
C ASP A 105 -7.70 -8.31 3.99
N VAL A 106 -7.01 -9.25 3.32
CA VAL A 106 -5.55 -9.38 3.37
C VAL A 106 -4.98 -9.43 1.96
N CYS A 107 -4.19 -8.41 1.63
CA CYS A 107 -3.48 -8.29 0.37
C CYS A 107 -2.02 -8.71 0.55
N ARG A 108 -1.47 -9.46 -0.41
CA ARG A 108 -0.05 -9.73 -0.56
C ARG A 108 0.53 -8.75 -1.56
N ILE A 109 1.66 -8.17 -1.22
CA ILE A 109 2.43 -7.28 -2.11
C ILE A 109 3.84 -7.82 -2.22
N LEU A 110 4.32 -7.99 -3.45
CA LEU A 110 5.70 -8.33 -3.77
C LEU A 110 6.42 -7.08 -4.27
N LEU A 111 7.58 -6.79 -3.69
CA LEU A 111 8.38 -5.60 -3.96
C LEU A 111 9.77 -6.02 -4.42
N GLU A 112 10.22 -5.48 -5.55
CA GLU A 112 11.58 -5.63 -6.06
C GLU A 112 12.39 -4.37 -5.74
N PRO A 113 13.35 -4.41 -4.81
CA PRO A 113 14.24 -3.29 -4.54
C PRO A 113 15.14 -2.97 -5.74
N TYR A 114 15.44 -1.69 -5.96
CA TYR A 114 16.34 -1.24 -7.04
C TYR A 114 17.81 -1.63 -6.82
N THR A 115 18.13 -1.96 -5.57
CA THR A 115 19.48 -2.26 -5.08
C THR A 115 19.39 -3.47 -4.17
N ASP A 116 20.49 -4.20 -4.01
CA ASP A 116 20.57 -5.28 -3.02
C ASP A 116 20.04 -4.83 -1.65
N PHE A 117 19.08 -5.60 -1.13
CA PHE A 117 18.38 -5.27 0.11
C PHE A 117 18.56 -6.41 1.12
N PRO A 118 19.66 -6.43 1.89
CA PRO A 118 19.89 -7.47 2.87
C PRO A 118 18.90 -7.37 4.02
N TYR A 119 18.28 -8.49 4.37
CA TYR A 119 17.34 -8.61 5.48
C TYR A 119 17.37 -10.00 6.11
N ARG A 120 16.90 -10.11 7.36
CA ARG A 120 16.62 -11.41 8.00
C ARG A 120 15.12 -11.70 7.94
N PRO A 121 14.69 -12.93 7.59
CA PRO A 121 13.28 -13.30 7.57
C PRO A 121 12.57 -12.98 8.89
N GLY A 122 11.41 -12.34 8.80
CA GLY A 122 10.63 -11.87 9.94
C GLY A 122 10.84 -10.39 10.32
N GLN A 123 11.94 -9.76 9.86
CA GLN A 123 12.13 -8.32 9.99
C GLN A 123 11.05 -7.53 9.22
N PHE A 124 10.94 -6.23 9.48
CA PHE A 124 10.02 -5.36 8.76
C PHE A 124 10.74 -4.26 7.98
N ILE A 125 10.03 -3.74 6.99
CA ILE A 125 10.38 -2.53 6.25
C ILE A 125 9.40 -1.42 6.56
N ASN A 126 9.87 -0.18 6.47
CA ASN A 126 9.02 1.01 6.48
C ASN A 126 8.72 1.39 5.05
N LEU A 127 7.45 1.38 4.65
CA LEU A 127 7.01 1.82 3.34
C LEU A 127 6.53 3.27 3.44
N ARG A 128 7.06 4.13 2.57
CA ARG A 128 6.68 5.54 2.44
C ARG A 128 5.83 5.77 1.21
N ARG A 129 4.67 6.38 1.41
CA ARG A 129 3.74 6.85 0.37
C ARG A 129 4.22 8.21 -0.18
N PRO A 130 3.84 8.63 -1.41
CA PRO A 130 4.28 9.91 -1.98
C PRO A 130 3.95 11.17 -1.15
N ASP A 131 2.90 11.12 -0.32
CA ASP A 131 2.55 12.21 0.62
C ASP A 131 3.39 12.21 1.91
N GLY A 132 4.41 11.35 2.00
CA GLY A 132 5.29 11.23 3.16
C GLY A 132 4.74 10.34 4.28
N LEU A 133 3.54 9.75 4.14
CA LEU A 133 3.01 8.82 5.13
C LEU A 133 3.87 7.55 5.18
N VAL A 134 4.37 7.18 6.36
CA VAL A 134 5.21 5.98 6.55
C VAL A 134 4.52 4.96 7.46
N ARG A 135 4.54 3.68 7.08
CA ARG A 135 4.08 2.57 7.94
C ARG A 135 5.00 1.37 7.82
N SER A 136 5.09 0.60 8.90
CA SER A 136 5.89 -0.62 8.98
C SER A 136 5.10 -1.83 8.50
N TYR A 137 5.74 -2.69 7.72
CA TYR A 137 5.20 -3.96 7.22
C TYR A 137 6.25 -5.06 7.34
N SER A 138 5.91 -6.11 8.08
CA SER A 138 6.81 -7.24 8.28
C SER A 138 6.94 -8.12 7.03
N LEU A 139 8.14 -8.61 6.79
CA LEU A 139 8.52 -9.42 5.64
C LEU A 139 8.15 -10.89 5.89
N ALA A 140 7.37 -11.45 4.98
CA ALA A 140 7.02 -12.86 4.91
C ALA A 140 7.95 -13.67 3.98
N SER A 141 8.79 -12.98 3.19
CA SER A 141 9.72 -13.59 2.25
C SER A 141 10.99 -14.13 2.93
N HIS A 142 11.64 -15.08 2.29
CA HIS A 142 12.96 -15.60 2.64
C HIS A 142 13.96 -15.26 1.51
N PRO A 143 15.11 -14.62 1.81
CA PRO A 143 16.00 -14.04 0.79
C PRO A 143 16.59 -15.08 -0.16
N ASP A 144 16.77 -16.32 0.30
CA ASP A 144 17.32 -17.41 -0.52
C ASP A 144 16.23 -18.15 -1.34
N ASP A 145 14.96 -18.03 -0.96
CA ASP A 145 13.86 -18.77 -1.60
C ASP A 145 13.04 -17.90 -2.54
N ASP A 146 12.90 -16.61 -2.22
CA ASP A 146 11.98 -15.70 -2.89
C ASP A 146 12.74 -14.59 -3.63
N PRO A 147 12.39 -14.30 -4.89
CA PRO A 147 13.08 -13.25 -5.66
C PRO A 147 12.72 -11.83 -5.22
N TYR A 148 11.63 -11.67 -4.45
CA TYR A 148 11.07 -10.36 -4.09
C TYR A 148 10.74 -10.29 -2.59
N LEU A 149 10.78 -9.07 -2.05
CA LEU A 149 10.30 -8.80 -0.69
C LEU A 149 8.77 -9.01 -0.66
N GLN A 150 8.27 -9.82 0.26
CA GLN A 150 6.84 -10.09 0.40
C GLN A 150 6.29 -9.49 1.70
N ILE A 151 5.22 -8.69 1.61
CA ILE A 151 4.48 -8.19 2.77
C ILE A 151 3.01 -8.61 2.70
N HIS A 152 2.38 -8.79 3.87
CA HIS A 152 0.94 -9.00 3.99
C HIS A 152 0.27 -7.80 4.65
N VAL A 153 -0.64 -7.16 3.92
CA VAL A 153 -1.33 -5.93 4.31
C VAL A 153 -2.78 -6.24 4.64
N LYS A 154 -3.17 -6.05 5.90
CA LYS A 154 -4.59 -6.10 6.28
C LYS A 154 -5.24 -4.79 5.85
N ARG A 155 -6.28 -4.87 5.03
CA ARG A 155 -7.11 -3.72 4.67
C ARG A 155 -7.86 -3.26 5.91
N MET A 156 -7.58 -2.04 6.37
CA MET A 156 -8.21 -1.49 7.57
C MET A 156 -9.38 -0.61 7.17
N LYS A 157 -10.51 -0.72 7.86
CA LYS A 157 -11.61 0.22 7.66
C LYS A 157 -11.11 1.65 7.91
N ASN A 158 -11.27 2.53 6.93
CA ASN A 158 -10.77 3.91 6.93
C ASN A 158 -9.23 4.03 7.06
N GLY A 159 -8.48 2.98 6.77
CA GLY A 159 -7.02 3.01 6.83
C GLY A 159 -6.44 3.74 5.62
N VAL A 160 -5.70 4.83 5.85
CA VAL A 160 -5.08 5.61 4.76
C VAL A 160 -4.05 4.79 3.99
N MET A 161 -3.03 4.28 4.68
CA MET A 161 -1.96 3.49 4.04
C MET A 161 -2.48 2.14 3.52
N SER A 162 -3.22 1.39 4.33
CA SER A 162 -3.64 0.04 3.94
C SER A 162 -4.66 0.03 2.81
N ASN A 163 -5.56 1.02 2.72
CA ASN A 163 -6.44 1.13 1.56
C ASN A 163 -5.67 1.57 0.33
N TRP A 164 -4.73 2.51 0.45
CA TRP A 164 -3.88 2.87 -0.67
C TRP A 164 -3.09 1.65 -1.19
N LEU A 165 -2.44 0.89 -0.32
CA LEU A 165 -1.71 -0.33 -0.69
C LEU A 165 -2.61 -1.42 -1.31
N CYS A 166 -3.84 -1.60 -0.80
CA CYS A 166 -4.73 -2.66 -1.25
C CYS A 166 -5.60 -2.30 -2.46
N ASP A 167 -5.96 -1.03 -2.59
CA ASP A 167 -6.97 -0.56 -3.55
C ASP A 167 -6.33 0.27 -4.66
N GLU A 168 -5.40 1.17 -4.34
CA GLU A 168 -4.85 2.17 -5.27
C GLU A 168 -3.49 1.76 -5.88
N LEU A 169 -2.58 1.18 -5.10
CA LEU A 169 -1.23 0.78 -5.54
C LEU A 169 -1.31 -0.25 -6.68
N GLN A 170 -0.64 0.01 -7.79
CA GLN A 170 -0.65 -0.85 -8.97
C GLN A 170 0.69 -1.57 -9.17
N VAL A 171 0.65 -2.71 -9.86
CA VAL A 171 1.87 -3.35 -10.38
C VAL A 171 2.59 -2.40 -11.34
N GLY A 172 3.90 -2.28 -11.15
CA GLY A 172 4.78 -1.33 -11.84
C GLY A 172 4.97 -0.01 -11.09
N ASP A 173 4.15 0.30 -10.09
CA ASP A 173 4.36 1.51 -9.29
C ASP A 173 5.66 1.41 -8.48
N THR A 174 6.30 2.56 -8.25
CA THR A 174 7.47 2.66 -7.40
C THR A 174 7.07 3.13 -6.00
N VAL A 175 7.56 2.44 -4.98
CA VAL A 175 7.42 2.81 -3.57
C VAL A 175 8.81 3.03 -2.96
N GLU A 176 8.86 3.80 -1.88
CA GLU A 176 10.10 3.99 -1.12
C GLU A 176 10.06 3.10 0.13
N ILE A 177 11.16 2.38 0.35
CA ILE A 177 11.31 1.45 1.47
C ILE A 177 12.56 1.81 2.29
N GLN A 178 12.45 1.70 3.62
CA GLN A 178 13.55 1.86 4.57
C GLN A 178 13.64 0.60 5.44
N GLY A 179 14.87 0.12 5.69
CA GLY A 179 15.15 -1.02 6.55
C GLY A 179 16.21 -1.96 5.97
N ALA A 180 16.13 -3.28 6.19
CA ALA A 180 15.21 -3.97 7.10
C ALA A 180 15.49 -3.65 8.59
N ASN A 181 14.47 -3.73 9.43
CA ASN A 181 14.51 -3.37 10.85
C ASN A 181 13.83 -4.45 11.72
N GLY A 182 14.14 -4.43 13.02
CA GLY A 182 13.49 -5.27 14.04
C GLY A 182 14.24 -6.56 14.37
N ASP A 183 13.92 -7.11 15.54
CA ASP A 183 14.57 -8.29 16.13
C ASP A 183 13.72 -9.57 16.00
N PHE A 184 12.57 -9.47 15.33
CA PHE A 184 11.67 -10.61 15.07
C PHE A 184 12.24 -11.49 13.95
N HIS A 185 13.28 -12.27 14.27
CA HIS A 185 13.90 -13.20 13.32
C HIS A 185 14.45 -14.43 14.04
N TYR A 186 14.72 -15.50 13.29
CA TYR A 186 15.23 -16.75 13.85
C TYR A 186 16.63 -16.62 14.46
N GLY A 187 17.50 -15.76 13.89
CA GLY A 187 18.94 -15.59 14.17
C GLY A 187 19.55 -16.11 15.49
N ASP A 188 19.01 -15.74 16.65
CA ASP A 188 19.57 -16.10 17.98
C ASP A 188 18.99 -17.41 18.55
N THR A 189 18.20 -18.15 17.78
CA THR A 189 17.51 -19.37 18.20
C THR A 189 18.40 -20.58 17.97
N ARG A 190 18.58 -21.40 19.00
CA ARG A 190 19.36 -22.64 18.89
C ARG A 190 18.55 -23.71 18.16
N ALA A 191 19.21 -24.57 17.39
CA ALA A 191 18.55 -25.60 16.59
C ALA A 191 17.77 -26.64 17.43
N ASP A 192 18.14 -26.83 18.69
CA ASP A 192 17.55 -27.76 19.65
C ASP A 192 16.53 -27.10 20.60
N GLN A 193 16.25 -25.81 20.42
CA GLN A 193 15.37 -25.05 21.30
C GLN A 193 13.93 -25.04 20.77
N PRO A 194 12.94 -25.59 21.50
CA PRO A 194 11.55 -25.56 21.06
C PRO A 194 11.04 -24.12 20.85
N MET A 195 10.23 -23.94 19.81
CA MET A 195 9.71 -22.64 19.39
C MET A 195 8.20 -22.57 19.58
N LEU A 196 7.72 -21.49 20.19
CA LEU A 196 6.31 -21.12 20.25
C LEU A 196 6.08 -19.80 19.50
N LEU A 197 5.21 -19.82 18.50
CA LEU A 197 4.77 -18.63 17.78
C LEU A 197 3.27 -18.43 18.01
N VAL A 198 2.88 -17.27 18.54
CA VAL A 198 1.46 -16.90 18.71
C VAL A 198 1.19 -15.63 17.93
N VAL A 199 0.30 -15.71 16.94
CA VAL A 199 0.06 -14.61 16.00
C VAL A 199 -1.41 -14.32 15.79
N THR A 200 -1.73 -13.05 15.48
CA THR A 200 -3.08 -12.65 15.08
C THR A 200 -3.05 -11.80 13.81
N GLY A 201 -4.05 -11.97 12.95
CA GLY A 201 -4.15 -11.23 11.69
C GLY A 201 -2.90 -11.34 10.81
N THR A 202 -2.39 -10.21 10.32
CA THR A 202 -1.15 -10.18 9.51
C THR A 202 0.12 -10.41 10.32
N GLY A 203 0.05 -10.61 11.64
CA GLY A 203 1.19 -11.10 12.44
C GLY A 203 1.70 -12.47 11.98
N LEU A 204 0.93 -13.18 11.14
CA LEU A 204 1.42 -14.37 10.44
C LEU A 204 2.56 -14.07 9.44
N ALA A 205 2.64 -12.88 8.84
CA ALA A 205 3.73 -12.54 7.90
C ALA A 205 5.13 -12.70 8.52
N PRO A 206 5.47 -12.05 9.64
CA PRO A 206 6.80 -12.23 10.23
C PRO A 206 7.01 -13.67 10.75
N ALA A 207 5.96 -14.34 11.24
CA ALA A 207 6.06 -15.72 11.66
C ALA A 207 6.39 -16.68 10.51
N LEU A 208 5.84 -16.47 9.30
CA LEU A 208 6.21 -17.23 8.11
C LEU A 208 7.71 -17.07 7.80
N GLY A 209 8.24 -15.85 7.91
CA GLY A 209 9.67 -15.61 7.75
C GLY A 209 10.51 -16.43 8.74
N VAL A 210 10.18 -16.35 10.04
CA VAL A 210 10.87 -17.10 11.10
C VAL A 210 10.78 -18.62 10.89
N ILE A 211 9.59 -19.14 10.59
CA ILE A 211 9.36 -20.58 10.40
C ILE A 211 10.14 -21.10 9.18
N ARG A 212 10.12 -20.36 8.07
CA ARG A 212 10.84 -20.77 6.85
C ARG A 212 12.35 -20.76 7.07
N ASP A 213 12.90 -19.74 7.72
CA ASP A 213 14.33 -19.68 8.07
C ASP A 213 14.72 -20.81 9.03
N ALA A 214 13.87 -21.14 10.00
CA ALA A 214 14.09 -22.28 10.90
C ALA A 214 14.14 -23.62 10.13
N ILE A 215 13.22 -23.84 9.19
CA ILE A 215 13.19 -25.04 8.34
C ILE A 215 14.40 -25.10 7.41
N ALA A 216 14.77 -23.99 6.76
CA ALA A 216 15.95 -23.91 5.89
C ALA A 216 17.25 -24.23 6.65
N ARG A 217 17.33 -23.82 7.92
CA ARG A 217 18.46 -24.11 8.82
C ARG A 217 18.37 -25.45 9.53
N GLN A 218 17.43 -26.32 9.13
CA GLN A 218 17.26 -27.66 9.68
C GLN A 218 17.04 -27.67 11.20
N HIS A 219 16.21 -26.74 11.71
CA HIS A 219 15.83 -26.71 13.11
C HIS A 219 15.25 -28.05 13.57
N ALA A 220 15.81 -28.60 14.65
CA ALA A 220 15.58 -29.98 15.09
C ALA A 220 14.47 -30.10 16.13
N ALA A 221 14.22 -29.05 16.92
CA ALA A 221 13.18 -29.06 17.94
C ALA A 221 11.78 -28.72 17.37
N PRO A 222 10.70 -28.98 18.13
CA PRO A 222 9.35 -28.65 17.69
C PRO A 222 9.09 -27.14 17.53
N ILE A 223 8.36 -26.79 16.48
CA ILE A 223 7.91 -25.43 16.16
C ILE A 223 6.39 -25.41 16.20
N HIS A 224 5.81 -24.69 17.16
CA HIS A 224 4.37 -24.57 17.33
C HIS A 224 3.87 -23.19 16.88
N LEU A 225 3.02 -23.14 15.86
CA LEU A 225 2.36 -21.91 15.40
C LEU A 225 0.88 -21.91 15.80
N TYR A 226 0.48 -20.94 16.62
CA TYR A 226 -0.90 -20.65 16.94
C TYR A 226 -1.37 -19.40 16.17
N GLN A 227 -2.33 -19.57 15.25
CA GLN A 227 -2.92 -18.47 14.46
C GLN A 227 -4.31 -18.12 15.01
N GLY A 228 -4.41 -16.97 15.66
CA GLY A 228 -5.65 -16.46 16.24
C GLY A 228 -6.42 -15.53 15.32
N VAL A 229 -7.71 -15.80 15.15
CA VAL A 229 -8.66 -14.93 14.43
C VAL A 229 -10.01 -14.87 15.13
N SER A 230 -10.83 -13.86 14.78
CA SER A 230 -12.18 -13.73 15.31
C SER A 230 -13.15 -14.72 14.65
N HIS A 231 -13.09 -14.81 13.31
CA HIS A 231 -13.97 -15.66 12.49
C HIS A 231 -13.12 -16.52 11.54
N ARG A 232 -13.61 -17.70 11.15
CA ARG A 232 -12.92 -18.63 10.25
C ARG A 232 -12.43 -17.98 8.95
N ALA A 233 -13.18 -17.02 8.41
CA ALA A 233 -12.80 -16.31 7.18
C ALA A 233 -11.45 -15.57 7.30
N GLY A 234 -11.00 -15.27 8.53
CA GLY A 234 -9.71 -14.64 8.79
C GLY A 234 -8.51 -15.60 8.78
N LEU A 235 -8.73 -16.93 8.75
CA LEU A 235 -7.66 -17.94 8.66
C LEU A 235 -7.06 -17.99 7.25
N TYR A 236 -6.46 -16.89 6.80
CA TYR A 236 -5.78 -16.85 5.51
C TYR A 236 -4.54 -17.75 5.54
N LEU A 237 -4.21 -18.35 4.40
CA LEU A 237 -3.18 -19.39 4.23
C LEU A 237 -3.42 -20.70 5.02
N HIS A 238 -4.59 -20.93 5.60
CA HIS A 238 -4.89 -22.12 6.40
C HIS A 238 -4.57 -23.45 5.69
N HIS A 239 -5.00 -23.60 4.43
CA HIS A 239 -4.74 -24.83 3.66
C HIS A 239 -3.25 -25.04 3.37
N ALA A 240 -2.53 -23.96 3.06
CA ALA A 240 -1.09 -23.99 2.83
C ALA A 240 -0.33 -24.38 4.11
N LEU A 241 -0.69 -23.79 5.26
CA LEU A 241 -0.09 -24.11 6.56
C LEU A 241 -0.35 -25.56 6.99
N ARG A 242 -1.54 -26.11 6.72
CA ARG A 242 -1.83 -27.53 6.95
C ARG A 242 -1.03 -28.46 6.03
N ALA A 243 -0.81 -28.05 4.78
CA ALA A 243 0.08 -28.79 3.88
C ALA A 243 1.53 -28.73 4.37
N PHE A 244 1.99 -27.56 4.80
CA PHE A 244 3.33 -27.35 5.36
C PHE A 244 3.57 -28.21 6.61
N ALA A 245 2.62 -28.26 7.56
CA ALA A 245 2.70 -29.13 8.73
C ALA A 245 2.71 -30.63 8.42
N ARG A 246 2.15 -31.06 7.29
CA ARG A 246 2.26 -32.46 6.84
C ARG A 246 3.62 -32.77 6.21
N ALA A 247 4.25 -31.77 5.60
CA ALA A 247 5.55 -31.92 4.95
C ALA A 247 6.73 -31.84 5.94
N HIS A 248 6.55 -31.15 7.07
CA HIS A 248 7.61 -30.91 8.06
C HIS A 248 7.21 -31.46 9.43
N ALA A 249 7.81 -32.58 9.83
CA ALA A 249 7.46 -33.29 11.07
C ALA A 249 7.69 -32.47 12.36
N THR A 250 8.62 -31.52 12.33
CA THR A 250 8.90 -30.61 13.46
C THR A 250 7.95 -29.42 13.53
N PHE A 251 7.11 -29.18 12.51
CA PHE A 251 6.20 -28.03 12.47
C PHE A 251 4.76 -28.43 12.80
N HIS A 252 4.19 -27.76 13.81
CA HIS A 252 2.83 -27.97 14.29
C HIS A 252 2.01 -26.69 14.14
N TYR A 253 0.90 -26.76 13.41
CA TYR A 253 0.01 -25.64 13.16
C TYR A 253 -1.33 -25.78 13.89
N HIS A 254 -1.67 -24.76 14.67
CA HIS A 254 -2.82 -24.68 15.57
C HIS A 254 -3.71 -23.47 15.21
N PRO A 255 -4.74 -23.66 14.37
CA PRO A 255 -5.69 -22.60 14.04
C PRO A 255 -6.69 -22.37 15.17
N CYS A 256 -6.84 -21.12 15.60
CA CYS A 256 -7.70 -20.73 16.73
C CYS A 256 -8.72 -19.65 16.31
N VAL A 257 -10.00 -19.92 16.55
CA VAL A 257 -11.12 -19.03 16.19
C VAL A 257 -11.95 -18.73 17.44
N SER A 258 -12.13 -17.44 17.74
CA SER A 258 -12.68 -17.01 19.04
C SER A 258 -14.18 -16.67 19.07
N LEU A 259 -14.82 -16.35 17.94
CA LEU A 259 -16.23 -15.91 17.92
C LEU A 259 -17.20 -16.85 17.17
N ASP A 260 -16.70 -17.81 16.40
CA ASP A 260 -17.56 -18.75 15.67
C ASP A 260 -18.07 -19.86 16.59
N THR A 261 -19.38 -20.12 16.57
CA THR A 261 -20.03 -21.11 17.46
C THR A 261 -20.00 -22.54 16.94
N LYS A 262 -19.68 -22.74 15.65
CA LYS A 262 -19.57 -24.06 15.01
C LYS A 262 -18.27 -24.16 14.23
N LEU A 263 -17.35 -24.99 14.71
CA LEU A 263 -16.03 -25.15 14.13
C LEU A 263 -15.82 -26.58 13.60
N PRO A 264 -15.20 -26.75 12.42
CA PRO A 264 -14.71 -28.04 11.95
C PRO A 264 -13.69 -28.65 12.93
N ALA A 265 -13.53 -29.97 12.85
CA ALA A 265 -12.48 -30.67 13.59
C ALA A 265 -11.08 -30.12 13.25
N GLY A 266 -10.24 -29.99 14.28
CA GLY A 266 -8.88 -29.46 14.16
C GLY A 266 -8.78 -27.93 14.16
N ILE A 267 -9.86 -27.21 14.49
CA ILE A 267 -9.82 -25.78 14.78
C ILE A 267 -10.22 -25.56 16.24
N ALA A 268 -9.35 -24.91 17.02
CA ALA A 268 -9.62 -24.60 18.41
C ALA A 268 -10.61 -23.44 18.53
N GLY A 269 -11.65 -23.62 19.34
CA GLY A 269 -12.64 -22.60 19.68
C GLY A 269 -12.20 -21.65 20.79
N ALA A 270 -10.99 -21.11 20.69
CA ALA A 270 -10.37 -20.30 21.74
C ALA A 270 -9.54 -19.16 21.14
N ARG A 271 -9.11 -18.23 21.99
CA ARG A 271 -8.05 -17.29 21.62
C ARG A 271 -6.71 -18.04 21.57
N ALA A 272 -5.86 -17.66 20.61
CA ALA A 272 -4.61 -18.38 20.33
C ALA A 272 -3.68 -18.43 21.54
N GLU A 273 -3.53 -17.32 22.27
CA GLU A 273 -2.69 -17.23 23.45
C GLU A 273 -3.19 -18.10 24.62
N LEU A 274 -4.51 -18.26 24.75
CA LEU A 274 -5.11 -19.11 25.78
C LEU A 274 -4.98 -20.59 25.43
N GLN A 275 -5.17 -20.93 24.14
CA GLN A 275 -4.97 -22.29 23.65
C GLN A 275 -3.50 -22.71 23.81
N ALA A 276 -2.55 -21.87 23.39
CA ALA A 276 -1.12 -22.12 23.53
C ALA A 276 -0.71 -22.32 25.00
N SER A 277 -1.24 -21.51 25.91
CA SER A 277 -1.01 -21.63 27.36
C SER A 277 -1.55 -22.95 27.93
N ALA A 278 -2.73 -23.39 27.47
CA ALA A 278 -3.31 -24.67 27.90
C ALA A 278 -2.51 -25.87 27.37
N ASP A 279 -2.04 -25.80 26.12
CA ASP A 279 -1.30 -26.89 25.47
C ASP A 279 0.14 -26.99 25.96
N HIS A 280 0.73 -25.88 26.43
CA HIS A 280 2.12 -25.79 26.85
C HIS A 280 2.26 -25.13 28.23
N PRO A 281 2.03 -25.89 29.32
CA PRO A 281 2.06 -25.36 30.69
C PRO A 281 3.48 -25.07 31.23
N ASP A 282 4.53 -25.45 30.50
CA ASP A 282 5.94 -25.16 30.80
C ASP A 282 6.66 -24.72 29.51
N LEU A 283 7.17 -23.50 29.53
CA LEU A 283 7.93 -22.85 28.46
C LEU A 283 9.37 -22.56 28.89
N SER A 284 9.85 -23.21 29.95
CA SER A 284 11.24 -23.10 30.41
C SER A 284 12.20 -23.48 29.29
N GLY A 285 13.08 -22.53 28.92
CA GLY A 285 14.04 -22.72 27.84
C GLY A 285 13.48 -22.61 26.42
N TRP A 286 12.18 -22.39 26.23
CA TRP A 286 11.60 -22.19 24.89
C TRP A 286 11.97 -20.82 24.31
N ARG A 287 11.98 -20.72 22.97
CA ARG A 287 12.00 -19.45 22.25
C ARG A 287 10.57 -19.06 21.88
N VAL A 288 10.15 -17.85 22.22
CA VAL A 288 8.76 -17.41 22.05
C VAL A 288 8.70 -16.20 21.12
N PHE A 289 7.85 -16.25 20.11
CA PHE A 289 7.63 -15.19 19.12
C PHE A 289 6.17 -14.76 19.11
N LEU A 290 5.90 -13.48 19.38
CA LEU A 290 4.55 -12.94 19.55
C LEU A 290 4.31 -11.77 18.60
N ALA A 291 3.35 -11.87 17.67
CA ALA A 291 3.10 -10.82 16.67
C ALA A 291 1.62 -10.56 16.37
N GLY A 292 1.26 -9.29 16.15
CA GLY A 292 -0.11 -8.89 15.78
C GLY A 292 -0.73 -7.94 16.80
N LEU A 293 -2.00 -8.15 17.18
CA LEU A 293 -2.75 -7.20 18.02
C LEU A 293 -2.03 -6.95 19.36
N PRO A 294 -1.84 -5.68 19.79
CA PRO A 294 -1.10 -5.36 21.02
C PRO A 294 -1.65 -6.04 22.27
N ALA A 295 -2.98 -6.14 22.40
CA ALA A 295 -3.63 -6.83 23.51
C ALA A 295 -3.30 -8.34 23.55
N MET A 296 -3.22 -8.98 22.38
CA MET A 296 -2.82 -10.39 22.29
C MET A 296 -1.35 -10.54 22.66
N VAL A 297 -0.46 -9.70 22.10
CA VAL A 297 0.98 -9.77 22.40
C VAL A 297 1.25 -9.56 23.90
N ALA A 298 0.56 -8.61 24.54
CA ALA A 298 0.66 -8.37 25.98
C ALA A 298 0.16 -9.58 26.79
N SER A 299 -1.01 -10.13 26.44
CA SER A 299 -1.57 -11.31 27.11
C SER A 299 -0.68 -12.55 26.96
N ALA A 300 -0.21 -12.83 25.75
CA ALA A 300 0.66 -13.97 25.47
C ALA A 300 2.03 -13.82 26.13
N THR A 301 2.54 -12.58 26.26
CA THR A 301 3.76 -12.30 27.02
C THR A 301 3.59 -12.67 28.49
N ALA A 302 2.51 -12.22 29.12
CA ALA A 302 2.25 -12.50 30.53
C ALA A 302 2.10 -14.01 30.78
N LEU A 303 1.38 -14.71 29.91
CA LEU A 303 1.23 -16.17 29.98
C LEU A 303 2.55 -16.89 29.76
N ALA A 304 3.38 -16.46 28.80
CA ALA A 304 4.68 -17.09 28.56
C ALA A 304 5.61 -16.97 29.77
N LEU A 305 5.67 -15.79 30.40
CA LEU A 305 6.43 -15.57 31.64
C LEU A 305 5.89 -16.41 32.79
N GLN A 306 4.56 -16.50 32.94
CA GLN A 306 3.90 -17.33 33.95
C GLN A 306 4.25 -18.81 33.77
N HIS A 307 4.40 -19.27 32.52
CA HIS A 307 4.82 -20.63 32.18
C HIS A 307 6.35 -20.83 32.19
N GLY A 308 7.14 -19.88 32.67
CA GLY A 308 8.58 -20.06 32.88
C GLY A 308 9.49 -19.68 31.71
N ALA A 309 8.95 -19.09 30.63
CA ALA A 309 9.80 -18.54 29.57
C ALA A 309 10.68 -17.41 30.12
N ALA A 310 11.96 -17.40 29.78
CA ALA A 310 12.85 -16.30 30.14
C ALA A 310 12.50 -15.03 29.33
N GLU A 311 12.52 -13.86 29.95
CA GLU A 311 12.24 -12.58 29.29
C GLU A 311 13.10 -12.35 28.03
N SER A 312 14.38 -12.75 28.10
CA SER A 312 15.33 -12.69 26.97
C SER A 312 14.99 -13.63 25.81
N ASN A 313 14.11 -14.61 26.03
CA ASN A 313 13.64 -15.55 25.02
C ASN A 313 12.31 -15.15 24.37
N ILE A 314 11.68 -14.06 24.82
CA ILE A 314 10.39 -13.59 24.29
C ILE A 314 10.60 -12.43 23.33
N VAL A 315 10.38 -12.69 22.05
CA VAL A 315 10.46 -11.72 20.95
C VAL A 315 9.05 -11.23 20.61
N ARG A 316 8.89 -9.91 20.49
CA ARG A 316 7.59 -9.25 20.41
C ARG A 316 7.53 -8.28 19.24
N ASP A 317 6.47 -8.37 18.46
CA ASP A 317 6.17 -7.45 17.34
C ASP A 317 4.69 -7.01 17.38
N PRO A 318 4.32 -6.11 18.32
CA PRO A 318 2.96 -5.59 18.43
C PRO A 318 2.66 -4.59 17.30
N PHE A 319 1.55 -4.80 16.61
CA PHE A 319 1.09 -3.94 15.52
C PHE A 319 0.20 -2.83 16.07
N ASP A 320 0.78 -1.64 16.21
CA ASP A 320 0.05 -0.49 16.74
C ASP A 320 -1.04 -0.04 15.74
N VAL A 321 -2.29 -0.36 16.07
CA VAL A 321 -3.46 0.03 15.30
C VAL A 321 -4.21 1.09 16.09
N ARG A 322 -4.21 2.33 15.61
CA ARG A 322 -5.22 3.31 16.08
C ARG A 322 -6.59 2.72 15.78
N ASP A 323 -7.38 2.44 16.82
CA ASP A 323 -8.74 1.94 16.63
C ASP A 323 -9.60 3.07 16.05
N LEU A 324 -9.86 3.02 14.74
CA LEU A 324 -10.74 3.96 14.05
C LEU A 324 -12.23 3.62 14.25
N ARG A 325 -12.58 2.57 15.02
CA ARG A 325 -13.96 2.16 15.27
C ARG A 325 -14.67 2.99 16.33
N THR A 326 -13.95 3.78 17.12
CA THR A 326 -14.49 4.59 18.23
C THR A 326 -14.71 6.05 17.89
N ALA A 327 -14.59 6.46 16.62
CA ALA A 327 -15.00 7.81 16.22
C ALA A 327 -16.54 7.95 16.40
N PRO A 328 -17.02 8.96 17.16
CA PRO A 328 -18.45 9.15 17.34
C PRO A 328 -19.13 9.43 16.00
N ARG A 329 -20.25 8.74 15.74
CA ARG A 329 -21.15 9.00 14.61
C ARG A 329 -21.77 10.39 14.81
N SER A 330 -21.37 11.39 14.03
CA SER A 330 -22.19 12.58 13.85
C SER A 330 -23.38 12.23 12.95
N ALA A 331 -24.54 12.76 13.34
CA ALA A 331 -25.85 12.44 12.81
C ALA A 331 -26.06 13.00 11.38
N LYS A 332 -26.96 12.34 10.65
CA LYS A 332 -27.47 12.74 9.33
C LYS A 332 -27.88 14.22 9.30
N ALA A 333 -27.55 14.91 8.21
CA ALA A 333 -28.24 16.13 7.81
C ALA A 333 -28.41 16.15 6.28
N ASN A 334 -29.69 16.09 5.88
CA ASN A 334 -30.36 16.47 4.63
C ASN A 334 -29.64 16.41 3.27
N GLU A 335 -30.14 15.49 2.44
CA GLU A 335 -30.31 15.70 1.00
C GLU A 335 -31.41 16.75 0.74
N GLN A 336 -31.16 17.69 -0.17
CA GLN A 336 -32.11 18.16 -1.21
C GLN A 336 -31.42 19.12 -2.21
N PRO A 337 -31.98 19.32 -3.42
CA PRO A 337 -31.29 19.00 -4.66
C PRO A 337 -30.87 20.26 -5.44
N ALA A 338 -29.77 20.16 -6.19
CA ALA A 338 -29.40 21.21 -7.14
C ALA A 338 -29.02 20.62 -8.51
N ALA A 339 -29.94 20.87 -9.44
CA ALA A 339 -29.77 21.17 -10.86
C ALA A 339 -28.93 20.23 -11.74
N SER A 340 -29.66 19.57 -12.63
CA SER A 340 -29.13 18.94 -13.84
C SER A 340 -28.32 19.93 -14.68
N VAL A 341 -27.06 19.60 -14.90
CA VAL A 341 -26.31 20.02 -16.09
C VAL A 341 -25.90 18.73 -16.79
N ALA A 342 -26.33 18.58 -18.04
CA ALA A 342 -26.02 17.42 -18.85
C ALA A 342 -24.49 17.32 -19.05
N PRO A 343 -23.88 16.13 -18.85
CA PRO A 343 -22.45 15.96 -19.07
C PRO A 343 -22.11 15.87 -20.56
N ALA A 344 -20.96 16.42 -20.94
CA ALA A 344 -20.30 16.11 -22.21
C ALA A 344 -20.12 14.58 -22.30
N THR A 345 -20.75 13.98 -23.29
CA THR A 345 -21.10 12.56 -23.37
C THR A 345 -19.92 11.68 -23.77
N GLU A 346 -19.48 10.79 -22.87
CA GLU A 346 -18.78 9.55 -23.29
C GLU A 346 -19.68 8.79 -24.27
N THR A 347 -19.10 8.17 -25.29
CA THR A 347 -19.89 7.36 -26.23
C THR A 347 -20.57 6.21 -25.47
N PRO A 348 -21.89 6.01 -25.63
CA PRO A 348 -22.58 4.88 -25.03
C PRO A 348 -21.90 3.57 -25.41
N GLN A 349 -21.82 2.63 -24.47
CA GLN A 349 -21.26 1.31 -24.75
C GLN A 349 -22.09 0.64 -25.86
N PRO A 350 -21.45 0.08 -26.90
CA PRO A 350 -22.16 -0.61 -27.97
C PRO A 350 -22.97 -1.79 -27.41
N VAL A 351 -24.04 -2.14 -28.11
CA VAL A 351 -24.90 -3.27 -27.74
C VAL A 351 -24.08 -4.56 -27.74
N ALA A 352 -24.27 -5.39 -26.72
CA ALA A 352 -23.57 -6.66 -26.60
C ALA A 352 -23.78 -7.55 -27.83
N ASP A 353 -22.72 -8.23 -28.25
CA ASP A 353 -22.68 -9.11 -29.41
C ASP A 353 -22.31 -10.55 -28.99
N PRO A 354 -23.26 -11.31 -28.43
CA PRO A 354 -23.01 -12.65 -27.95
C PRO A 354 -22.69 -13.65 -29.07
N GLU A 355 -23.13 -13.38 -30.30
CA GLU A 355 -22.81 -14.21 -31.48
C GLU A 355 -21.34 -14.06 -31.86
N LEU A 356 -20.80 -12.84 -31.82
CA LEU A 356 -19.37 -12.59 -32.01
C LEU A 356 -18.54 -13.24 -30.90
N TRP A 357 -19.01 -13.20 -29.65
CA TRP A 357 -18.36 -13.91 -28.54
C TRP A 357 -18.32 -15.44 -28.75
N ALA A 358 -19.44 -16.02 -29.18
CA ALA A 358 -19.54 -17.46 -29.46
C ALA A 358 -18.63 -17.88 -30.63
N ALA A 359 -18.54 -17.05 -31.68
CA ALA A 359 -17.63 -17.29 -32.81
C ALA A 359 -16.14 -17.25 -32.44
N LEU A 360 -15.81 -16.64 -31.29
CA LEU A 360 -14.47 -16.65 -30.71
C LEU A 360 -14.25 -17.87 -29.78
N ASP A 361 -15.09 -18.90 -29.87
CA ASP A 361 -15.08 -20.09 -29.00
C ASP A 361 -15.11 -19.67 -27.52
N ASP A 362 -16.10 -18.85 -27.16
CA ASP A 362 -16.29 -18.26 -25.84
C ASP A 362 -15.02 -17.56 -25.29
N GLY A 363 -14.28 -16.90 -26.18
CA GLY A 363 -13.05 -16.16 -25.87
C GLY A 363 -11.76 -16.97 -26.01
N ARG A 364 -11.83 -18.27 -26.29
CA ARG A 364 -10.62 -19.10 -26.47
C ARG A 364 -9.79 -18.68 -27.69
N LEU A 365 -10.43 -18.30 -28.78
CA LEU A 365 -9.75 -17.79 -29.99
C LEU A 365 -9.31 -16.32 -29.85
N LEU A 366 -9.92 -15.56 -28.94
CA LEU A 366 -9.59 -14.16 -28.72
C LEU A 366 -8.13 -13.99 -28.27
N ARG A 367 -7.65 -14.88 -27.40
CA ARG A 367 -6.30 -14.79 -26.86
C ARG A 367 -5.20 -14.94 -27.93
N PRO A 368 -5.20 -15.99 -28.78
CA PRO A 368 -4.28 -16.08 -29.92
C PRO A 368 -4.32 -14.88 -30.87
N ILE A 369 -5.52 -14.37 -31.19
CA ILE A 369 -5.69 -13.19 -32.06
C ILE A 369 -5.01 -11.96 -31.46
N LEU A 370 -5.22 -11.70 -30.16
CA LEU A 370 -4.61 -10.57 -29.48
C LEU A 370 -3.09 -10.73 -29.32
N ASP A 371 -2.61 -11.95 -29.08
CA ASP A 371 -1.17 -12.27 -29.02
C ASP A 371 -0.48 -11.98 -30.36
N ASP A 372 -1.11 -12.31 -31.48
CA ASP A 372 -0.65 -12.01 -32.84
C ASP A 372 -0.68 -10.50 -33.13
N PHE A 373 -1.83 -9.87 -32.90
CA PHE A 373 -2.03 -8.43 -33.08
C PHE A 373 -1.03 -7.60 -32.27
N TYR A 374 -0.91 -7.84 -30.96
CA TYR A 374 0.02 -7.11 -30.12
C TYR A 374 1.48 -7.49 -30.34
N GLY A 375 1.78 -8.62 -31.00
CA GLY A 375 3.11 -8.89 -31.51
C GLY A 375 3.52 -7.86 -32.55
N ARG A 376 2.65 -7.65 -33.55
CA ARG A 376 2.87 -6.68 -34.61
C ARG A 376 2.91 -5.25 -34.06
N VAL A 377 1.98 -4.88 -33.18
CA VAL A 377 1.91 -3.53 -32.58
C VAL A 377 3.16 -3.14 -31.79
N PHE A 378 3.76 -4.08 -31.05
CA PHE A 378 4.96 -3.79 -30.23
C PHE A 378 6.24 -3.73 -31.06
N GLU A 379 6.25 -4.34 -32.25
CA GLU A 379 7.37 -4.29 -33.19
C GLU A 379 7.22 -3.15 -34.22
N ASP A 380 6.02 -2.57 -34.33
CA ASP A 380 5.71 -1.51 -35.27
C ASP A 380 6.26 -0.14 -34.80
N PRO A 381 7.13 0.52 -35.59
CA PRO A 381 7.75 1.79 -35.20
C PRO A 381 6.78 2.95 -34.96
N LEU A 382 5.60 2.94 -35.59
CA LEU A 382 4.58 3.98 -35.44
C LEU A 382 3.73 3.76 -34.19
N LEU A 383 3.49 2.50 -33.81
CA LEU A 383 2.60 2.15 -32.69
C LEU A 383 3.34 1.86 -31.39
N ALA A 384 4.52 1.24 -31.42
CA ALA A 384 5.29 0.88 -30.23
C ALA A 384 5.54 2.03 -29.24
N PRO A 385 5.75 3.30 -29.66
CA PRO A 385 5.92 4.41 -28.72
C PRO A 385 4.73 4.61 -27.77
N PHE A 386 3.49 4.24 -28.15
CA PHE A 386 2.32 4.34 -27.28
C PHE A 386 2.30 3.27 -26.17
N PHE A 387 3.19 2.27 -26.27
CA PHE A 387 3.26 1.13 -25.35
C PHE A 387 4.54 1.10 -24.50
N HIS A 388 5.37 2.14 -24.51
CA HIS A 388 6.67 2.17 -23.81
C HIS A 388 6.61 1.90 -22.29
N ASN A 389 5.46 2.14 -21.64
CA ASN A 389 5.24 1.91 -20.20
C ASN A 389 4.30 0.73 -19.90
N THR A 390 4.08 -0.18 -20.86
CA THR A 390 3.23 -1.36 -20.66
C THR A 390 3.84 -2.58 -21.37
N THR A 391 3.54 -3.77 -20.89
CA THR A 391 3.98 -5.01 -21.54
C THR A 391 2.94 -5.48 -22.54
N LYS A 392 3.39 -6.23 -23.57
CA LYS A 392 2.51 -6.91 -24.53
C LYS A 392 1.44 -7.73 -23.81
N GLN A 393 1.86 -8.52 -22.82
CA GLN A 393 0.97 -9.34 -22.00
C GLN A 393 -0.13 -8.52 -21.30
N ARG A 394 0.24 -7.38 -20.69
CA ARG A 394 -0.70 -6.49 -20.00
C ARG A 394 -1.70 -5.85 -20.96
N SER A 395 -1.26 -5.46 -22.15
CA SER A 395 -2.13 -4.90 -23.19
C SER A 395 -3.14 -5.94 -23.68
N ILE A 396 -2.70 -7.17 -23.91
CA ILE A 396 -3.56 -8.29 -24.31
C ILE A 396 -4.61 -8.58 -23.25
N GLU A 397 -4.22 -8.71 -21.97
CA GLU A 397 -5.16 -9.03 -20.88
C GLU A 397 -6.21 -7.93 -20.67
N LYS A 398 -5.80 -6.66 -20.74
CA LYS A 398 -6.73 -5.53 -20.64
C LYS A 398 -7.74 -5.51 -21.78
N VAL A 399 -7.28 -5.67 -23.02
CA VAL A 399 -8.18 -5.68 -24.19
C VAL A 399 -9.04 -6.94 -24.22
N HIS A 400 -8.53 -8.09 -23.79
CA HIS A 400 -9.33 -9.30 -23.63
C HIS A 400 -10.52 -9.06 -22.70
N SER A 401 -10.28 -8.56 -21.49
CA SER A 401 -11.36 -8.30 -20.53
C SER A 401 -12.32 -7.20 -21.00
N PHE A 402 -11.81 -6.18 -21.70
CA PHE A 402 -12.62 -5.13 -22.31
C PHE A 402 -13.56 -5.71 -23.38
N LEU A 403 -13.02 -6.49 -24.33
CA LEU A 403 -13.80 -7.11 -25.40
C LEU A 403 -14.77 -8.16 -24.86
N GLN A 404 -14.40 -8.92 -23.84
CA GLN A 404 -15.32 -9.82 -23.15
C GLN A 404 -16.52 -9.04 -22.58
N GLN A 405 -16.29 -7.92 -21.92
CA GLN A 405 -17.37 -7.08 -21.41
C GLN A 405 -18.21 -6.47 -22.54
N VAL A 406 -17.59 -6.04 -23.63
CA VAL A 406 -18.29 -5.47 -24.79
C VAL A 406 -19.16 -6.51 -25.47
N PHE A 407 -18.64 -7.71 -25.76
CA PHE A 407 -19.36 -8.73 -26.50
C PHE A 407 -20.39 -9.49 -25.65
N THR A 408 -20.13 -9.70 -24.36
CA THR A 408 -21.06 -10.43 -23.48
C THR A 408 -22.01 -9.55 -22.69
N GLY A 409 -21.70 -8.24 -22.54
CA GLY A 409 -22.41 -7.34 -21.64
C GLY A 409 -22.13 -7.57 -20.14
N ASN A 410 -21.40 -8.63 -19.78
CA ASN A 410 -21.06 -8.93 -18.40
C ASN A 410 -19.90 -8.07 -17.90
N LYS A 411 -19.97 -7.63 -16.64
CA LYS A 411 -18.92 -6.79 -16.05
C LYS A 411 -17.64 -7.61 -15.81
N ALA A 412 -16.69 -7.51 -16.72
CA ALA A 412 -15.39 -8.22 -16.68
C ALA A 412 -14.20 -7.24 -16.77
N TYR A 413 -14.42 -6.00 -17.19
CA TYR A 413 -13.39 -4.97 -17.34
C TYR A 413 -13.54 -3.89 -16.26
N PHE A 414 -12.45 -3.64 -15.54
CA PHE A 414 -12.40 -2.67 -14.44
C PHE A 414 -11.43 -1.50 -14.72
N GLY A 415 -10.93 -1.41 -15.96
CA GLY A 415 -10.08 -0.30 -16.39
C GLY A 415 -10.89 0.93 -16.83
N ASP A 416 -10.17 1.99 -17.19
CA ASP A 416 -10.78 3.20 -17.75
C ASP A 416 -11.40 2.94 -19.12
N ARG A 417 -12.55 3.56 -19.40
CA ARG A 417 -13.16 3.53 -20.74
C ARG A 417 -12.25 4.20 -21.79
N PRO A 418 -12.42 3.90 -23.09
CA PRO A 418 -11.52 4.39 -24.15
C PRO A 418 -11.18 5.87 -24.05
N ARG A 419 -12.15 6.75 -23.77
CA ARG A 419 -11.91 8.19 -23.61
C ARG A 419 -10.89 8.52 -22.52
N ASN A 420 -11.05 7.92 -21.34
CA ASN A 420 -10.16 8.14 -20.20
C ASN A 420 -8.86 7.33 -20.32
N ALA A 421 -8.90 6.12 -20.88
CA ALA A 421 -7.71 5.29 -21.10
C ALA A 421 -6.72 5.96 -22.06
N HIS A 422 -7.23 6.64 -23.08
CA HIS A 422 -6.42 7.31 -24.10
C HIS A 422 -6.30 8.82 -23.87
N HIS A 423 -6.78 9.39 -22.75
CA HIS A 423 -6.90 10.85 -22.57
C HIS A 423 -5.59 11.63 -22.85
N TRP A 424 -4.43 11.02 -22.60
CA TRP A 424 -3.11 11.61 -22.80
C TRP A 424 -2.48 11.35 -24.18
N MET A 425 -2.99 10.37 -24.95
CA MET A 425 -2.40 9.95 -26.24
C MET A 425 -2.92 10.79 -27.40
N VAL A 426 -2.05 11.41 -28.19
CA VAL A 426 -2.46 12.08 -29.44
C VAL A 426 -2.45 11.06 -30.57
N ILE A 427 -3.64 10.58 -30.95
CA ILE A 427 -3.84 9.55 -31.98
C ILE A 427 -4.58 10.21 -33.15
N SER A 428 -3.99 10.20 -34.35
CA SER A 428 -4.62 10.74 -35.56
C SER A 428 -5.58 9.73 -36.19
N ASN A 429 -6.41 10.17 -37.15
CA ASN A 429 -7.27 9.24 -37.90
C ASN A 429 -6.44 8.20 -38.64
N GLU A 430 -5.36 8.63 -39.29
CA GLU A 430 -4.48 7.76 -40.08
C GLU A 430 -3.83 6.69 -39.19
N LEU A 431 -3.42 7.05 -37.97
CA LEU A 431 -2.83 6.10 -37.02
C LEU A 431 -3.86 5.11 -36.46
N PHE A 432 -5.10 5.57 -36.23
CA PHE A 432 -6.20 4.70 -35.82
C PHE A 432 -6.55 3.69 -36.92
N ASP A 433 -6.70 4.17 -38.16
CA ASP A 433 -7.00 3.35 -39.35
C ASP A 433 -5.91 2.30 -39.57
N TYR A 434 -4.64 2.73 -39.50
CA TYR A 434 -3.49 1.84 -39.62
C TYR A 434 -3.50 0.71 -38.57
N ARG A 435 -3.79 1.05 -37.31
CA ARG A 435 -3.90 0.06 -36.22
C ARG A 435 -5.09 -0.87 -36.42
N GLU A 436 -6.22 -0.36 -36.91
CA GLU A 436 -7.42 -1.15 -37.19
C GLU A 436 -7.16 -2.17 -38.32
N ASP A 437 -6.54 -1.75 -39.42
CA ASP A 437 -6.18 -2.64 -40.53
C ASP A 437 -5.23 -3.75 -40.06
N LEU A 438 -4.27 -3.44 -39.18
CA LEU A 438 -3.42 -4.45 -38.54
C LEU A 438 -4.22 -5.47 -37.72
N LEU A 439 -5.28 -5.06 -37.02
CA LEU A 439 -6.15 -5.98 -36.28
C LEU A 439 -6.98 -6.84 -37.25
N VAL A 440 -7.57 -6.24 -38.27
CA VAL A 440 -8.33 -6.94 -39.32
C VAL A 440 -7.49 -8.04 -39.95
N ASP A 441 -6.25 -7.75 -40.34
CA ASP A 441 -5.31 -8.78 -40.83
C ASP A 441 -5.16 -9.97 -39.88
N CYS A 442 -5.09 -9.73 -38.55
CA CYS A 442 -4.99 -10.79 -37.56
C CYS A 442 -6.29 -11.60 -37.49
N LEU A 443 -7.45 -10.94 -37.52
CA LEU A 443 -8.75 -11.60 -37.52
C LEU A 443 -8.91 -12.52 -38.75
N HIS A 444 -8.49 -12.07 -39.94
CA HIS A 444 -8.48 -12.89 -41.15
C HIS A 444 -7.56 -14.10 -41.01
N ARG A 445 -6.32 -13.91 -40.51
CA ARG A 445 -5.34 -15.00 -40.33
C ARG A 445 -5.79 -16.06 -39.34
N HIS A 446 -6.56 -15.67 -38.33
CA HIS A 446 -7.16 -16.59 -37.37
C HIS A 446 -8.53 -17.16 -37.83
N GLY A 447 -8.93 -16.90 -39.07
CA GLY A 447 -10.07 -17.56 -39.72
C GLY A 447 -11.44 -17.03 -39.31
N LEU A 448 -11.53 -15.81 -38.78
CA LEU A 448 -12.82 -15.23 -38.40
C LEU A 448 -13.63 -14.90 -39.68
N PRO A 449 -14.93 -15.27 -39.76
CA PRO A 449 -15.76 -14.96 -40.93
C PRO A 449 -15.86 -13.46 -41.24
N GLU A 450 -15.84 -13.10 -42.53
CA GLU A 450 -15.87 -11.70 -43.00
C GLU A 450 -16.98 -10.85 -42.36
N HIS A 451 -18.20 -11.39 -42.30
CA HIS A 451 -19.33 -10.67 -41.72
C HIS A 451 -19.18 -10.36 -40.22
N LEU A 452 -18.40 -11.18 -39.48
CA LEU A 452 -18.08 -10.95 -38.06
C LEU A 452 -16.93 -9.96 -37.89
N ILE A 453 -15.96 -9.98 -38.82
CA ILE A 453 -14.89 -8.97 -38.86
C ILE A 453 -15.48 -7.58 -39.11
N GLN A 454 -16.44 -7.45 -40.03
CA GLN A 454 -17.14 -6.18 -40.27
C GLN A 454 -17.93 -5.69 -39.05
N ARG A 455 -18.49 -6.60 -38.23
CA ARG A 455 -19.15 -6.25 -36.96
C ARG A 455 -18.16 -5.78 -35.90
N TRP A 456 -17.02 -6.46 -35.77
CA TRP A 456 -15.94 -6.03 -34.87
C TRP A 456 -15.43 -4.65 -35.27
N ARG A 457 -15.14 -4.43 -36.56
CA ARG A 457 -14.71 -3.13 -37.09
C ARG A 457 -15.71 -2.03 -36.74
N LYS A 458 -16.99 -2.27 -37.00
CA LYS A 458 -18.07 -1.35 -36.64
C LYS A 458 -18.11 -1.03 -35.13
N MET A 459 -17.79 -1.99 -34.27
CA MET A 459 -17.69 -1.80 -32.82
C MET A 459 -16.49 -0.93 -32.43
N GLU A 460 -15.31 -1.15 -33.01
CA GLU A 460 -14.14 -0.30 -32.74
C GLU A 460 -14.35 1.13 -33.24
N GLU A 461 -14.98 1.29 -34.41
CA GLU A 461 -15.37 2.59 -34.97
C GLU A 461 -16.28 3.40 -34.06
N CYS A 462 -17.14 2.75 -33.27
CA CYS A 462 -17.95 3.46 -32.26
C CYS A 462 -17.08 4.19 -31.23
N TYR A 463 -15.85 3.76 -30.97
CA TYR A 463 -14.94 4.39 -30.03
C TYR A 463 -13.98 5.40 -30.67
N ARG A 464 -14.02 5.60 -31.99
CA ARG A 464 -13.18 6.60 -32.68
C ARG A 464 -13.29 7.99 -32.05
N PRO A 465 -14.48 8.53 -31.71
CA PRO A 465 -14.62 9.84 -31.06
C PRO A 465 -14.02 9.91 -29.65
N ASP A 466 -13.77 8.77 -29.01
CA ASP A 466 -13.17 8.68 -27.67
C ASP A 466 -11.64 8.49 -27.73
N ILE A 467 -11.07 8.19 -28.90
CA ILE A 467 -9.65 7.83 -29.05
C ILE A 467 -8.90 8.87 -29.89
N VAL A 468 -9.46 9.23 -31.06
CA VAL A 468 -8.80 10.11 -32.04
C VAL A 468 -8.92 11.56 -31.63
N LYS A 469 -7.78 12.25 -31.54
CA LYS A 469 -7.73 13.65 -31.11
C LYS A 469 -6.43 14.35 -31.51
N PRO A 470 -6.48 15.66 -31.81
CA PRO A 470 -5.30 16.45 -32.15
C PRO A 470 -4.47 16.87 -30.92
N ALA A 471 -5.01 16.73 -29.71
CA ALA A 471 -4.35 17.08 -28.45
C ALA A 471 -4.94 16.28 -27.27
N PRO A 472 -4.22 16.12 -26.14
CA PRO A 472 -4.74 15.44 -24.95
C PRO A 472 -6.04 16.06 -24.41
N TRP A 473 -6.89 15.23 -23.83
CA TRP A 473 -8.13 15.66 -23.15
C TRP A 473 -8.04 15.50 -21.64
N LYS A 474 -8.88 16.25 -20.93
CA LYS A 474 -9.06 16.08 -19.49
C LYS A 474 -9.78 14.76 -19.21
N ARG A 475 -9.38 14.11 -18.12
CA ARG A 475 -10.08 12.93 -17.61
C ARG A 475 -11.44 13.37 -17.06
N VAL A 476 -12.50 12.63 -17.41
CA VAL A 476 -13.85 12.88 -16.89
C VAL A 476 -14.17 11.81 -15.86
N GLN A 477 -14.59 12.22 -14.67
CA GLN A 477 -15.05 11.30 -13.63
C GLN A 477 -16.39 11.80 -13.08
N ASN A 478 -17.42 10.97 -13.15
CA ASN A 478 -18.79 11.31 -12.73
C ASN A 478 -19.37 12.58 -13.39
N GLY A 479 -19.10 12.78 -14.68
CA GLY A 479 -19.59 13.95 -15.44
C GLY A 479 -18.81 15.24 -15.17
N VAL A 480 -17.78 15.19 -14.31
CA VAL A 480 -16.91 16.32 -14.02
C VAL A 480 -15.61 16.16 -14.82
N GLU A 481 -15.32 17.12 -15.69
CA GLU A 481 -13.98 17.27 -16.25
C GLU A 481 -13.03 17.69 -15.14
N LEU A 482 -12.12 16.80 -14.77
CA LEU A 482 -11.09 17.12 -13.78
C LEU A 482 -10.06 18.01 -14.45
N PRO A 483 -9.88 19.27 -14.00
CA PRO A 483 -8.85 20.13 -14.57
C PRO A 483 -7.50 19.52 -14.21
N LEU A 484 -6.65 19.36 -15.23
CA LEU A 484 -5.34 18.74 -15.05
C LEU A 484 -4.43 19.61 -14.18
N ASP A 485 -4.72 20.91 -14.02
CA ASP A 485 -4.08 21.86 -13.09
C ASP A 485 -5.04 23.02 -12.75
N GLY A 486 -4.82 23.67 -11.59
CA GLY A 486 -5.56 24.87 -11.16
C GLY A 486 -6.17 24.76 -9.76
N PHE A 487 -7.05 25.71 -9.41
CA PHE A 487 -7.75 25.75 -8.11
C PHE A 487 -9.28 25.81 -8.29
N GLY A 488 -10.03 25.00 -7.53
CA GLY A 488 -11.49 25.06 -7.41
C GLY A 488 -11.93 25.85 -6.18
N ARG A 489 -13.23 26.14 -6.05
CA ARG A 489 -13.82 26.71 -4.82
C ARG A 489 -14.98 25.87 -4.33
N MET A 490 -15.15 25.77 -3.02
CA MET A 490 -16.29 25.10 -2.40
C MET A 490 -16.63 25.74 -1.06
N ILE A 491 -17.87 25.57 -0.59
CA ILE A 491 -18.26 25.91 0.77
C ILE A 491 -18.02 24.68 1.63
N LEU A 492 -17.36 24.85 2.77
CA LEU A 492 -17.11 23.75 3.68
C LEU A 492 -18.34 23.46 4.53
N ASP A 493 -18.89 22.26 4.43
CA ASP A 493 -20.01 21.82 5.28
C ASP A 493 -19.60 21.64 6.75
N VAL A 494 -18.31 21.39 6.98
CA VAL A 494 -17.67 21.25 8.29
C VAL A 494 -16.34 21.98 8.24
N GLY A 495 -16.00 22.73 9.29
CA GLY A 495 -14.80 23.55 9.34
C GLY A 495 -13.52 22.78 9.04
N SER A 496 -12.55 23.45 8.42
CA SER A 496 -11.26 22.90 8.06
C SER A 496 -10.15 23.88 8.48
N VAL A 497 -8.93 23.62 8.04
CA VAL A 497 -7.78 24.50 8.29
C VAL A 497 -7.20 24.87 6.93
N CYS A 498 -6.81 26.14 6.79
CA CYS A 498 -6.15 26.64 5.61
C CYS A 498 -4.73 26.08 5.48
N ASP A 499 -4.42 25.38 4.40
CA ASP A 499 -3.08 24.86 4.09
C ASP A 499 -2.05 25.97 3.78
N GLY A 500 -2.51 27.20 3.51
CA GLY A 500 -1.66 28.39 3.36
C GLY A 500 -1.21 29.02 4.69
N CYS A 501 -2.15 29.56 5.48
CA CYS A 501 -1.84 30.26 6.73
C CYS A 501 -1.99 29.42 8.01
N GLY A 502 -2.51 28.20 7.91
CA GLY A 502 -2.87 27.38 9.09
C GLY A 502 -4.05 27.92 9.89
N GLY A 503 -4.73 28.96 9.39
CA GLY A 503 -5.90 29.56 10.04
C GLY A 503 -7.10 28.62 9.96
N GLU A 504 -7.91 28.63 11.01
CA GLU A 504 -9.17 27.89 11.05
C GLU A 504 -10.14 28.47 10.03
N ILE A 505 -10.81 27.58 9.30
CA ILE A 505 -11.84 27.91 8.33
C ILE A 505 -13.15 27.36 8.88
N GLY A 506 -14.08 28.26 9.20
CA GLY A 506 -15.36 27.87 9.77
C GLY A 506 -16.22 27.03 8.81
N PRO A 507 -17.12 26.18 9.34
CA PRO A 507 -18.22 25.62 8.55
C PRO A 507 -19.05 26.76 7.92
N GLY A 508 -19.40 26.63 6.64
CA GLY A 508 -20.11 27.65 5.87
C GLY A 508 -19.19 28.65 5.17
N GLU A 509 -17.87 28.60 5.39
CA GLU A 509 -16.92 29.46 4.68
C GLU A 509 -16.56 28.90 3.29
N THR A 510 -16.40 29.81 2.32
CA THR A 510 -15.94 29.47 0.96
C THR A 510 -14.42 29.38 0.93
N VAL A 511 -13.90 28.24 0.52
CA VAL A 511 -12.47 27.94 0.39
C VAL A 511 -12.07 27.74 -1.05
N GLN A 512 -10.81 28.00 -1.35
CA GLN A 512 -10.19 27.68 -2.63
C GLN A 512 -9.29 26.45 -2.47
N TYR A 513 -9.38 25.42 -3.31
CA TYR A 513 -8.55 24.21 -3.18
C TYR A 513 -7.84 23.84 -4.49
N HIS A 514 -6.61 23.34 -4.42
CA HIS A 514 -5.81 22.98 -5.60
C HIS A 514 -6.28 21.65 -6.19
N LEU A 515 -6.63 21.61 -7.47
CA LEU A 515 -7.33 20.48 -8.11
C LEU A 515 -6.46 19.22 -8.26
N ARG A 516 -5.13 19.40 -8.40
CA ARG A 516 -4.16 18.31 -8.42
C ARG A 516 -3.63 17.88 -7.03
N LEU A 517 -3.52 18.81 -6.08
CA LEU A 517 -2.83 18.59 -4.80
C LEU A 517 -3.80 18.42 -3.62
N GLY A 518 -5.07 18.82 -3.78
CA GLY A 518 -6.11 18.78 -2.74
C GLY A 518 -5.98 19.85 -1.65
N SER A 519 -4.91 20.66 -1.66
CA SER A 519 -4.65 21.69 -0.64
C SER A 519 -5.71 22.78 -0.66
N THR A 520 -6.27 23.14 0.50
CA THR A 520 -7.40 24.03 0.72
C THR A 520 -6.97 25.33 1.40
N TYR A 521 -7.37 26.48 0.87
CA TYR A 521 -6.94 27.81 1.27
C TYR A 521 -8.14 28.64 1.72
N CYS A 522 -8.02 29.33 2.86
CA CYS A 522 -9.03 30.26 3.36
C CYS A 522 -9.16 31.48 2.44
N PRO A 523 -10.20 32.31 2.59
CA PRO A 523 -10.38 33.52 1.79
C PRO A 523 -9.15 34.44 1.78
N GLY A 524 -8.43 34.54 2.91
CA GLY A 524 -7.21 35.34 3.04
C GLY A 524 -5.99 34.78 2.31
N CYS A 525 -5.87 33.45 2.18
CA CYS A 525 -4.78 32.81 1.44
C CYS A 525 -5.10 32.59 -0.04
N SER A 526 -6.38 32.62 -0.39
CA SER A 526 -6.87 32.44 -1.76
C SER A 526 -6.34 33.52 -2.72
N SER A 527 -6.13 34.75 -2.22
CA SER A 527 -5.56 35.87 -3.00
C SER A 527 -4.05 35.73 -3.27
N HIS A 528 -3.31 35.00 -2.43
CA HIS A 528 -1.86 34.80 -2.59
C HIS A 528 -1.51 33.73 -3.65
N HIS A 529 -2.45 32.88 -4.00
CA HIS A 529 -2.28 31.83 -5.01
C HIS A 529 -2.99 32.13 -6.34
N THR A 530 -3.55 33.33 -6.49
CA THR A 530 -4.20 33.80 -7.74
C THR A 530 -3.32 34.78 -8.54
N GLY A 531 -2.14 35.15 -8.04
CA GLY A 531 -1.25 36.13 -8.66
C GLY A 531 -0.34 35.58 -9.75
N ALA A 532 -0.90 35.14 -10.88
CA ALA A 532 -0.18 35.02 -12.16
C ALA A 532 -1.15 35.05 -13.35
N SER A 533 -1.91 36.15 -13.50
CA SER A 533 -2.38 36.57 -14.84
C SER A 533 -2.57 38.09 -14.89
N ALA A 534 -1.59 38.75 -15.52
CA ALA A 534 -1.65 40.00 -16.29
C ALA A 534 -2.42 41.22 -15.71
N SER A 535 -1.67 42.11 -15.06
CA SER A 535 -1.88 43.56 -15.22
C SER A 535 -1.19 44.01 -16.51
N ALA A 536 -1.96 44.52 -17.47
CA ALA A 536 -1.44 45.15 -18.69
C ALA A 536 -0.68 46.46 -18.36
N PRO A 537 0.38 46.81 -19.10
CA PRO A 537 1.07 48.08 -18.91
C PRO A 537 0.25 49.24 -19.50
N GLU A 538 0.13 50.32 -18.73
CA GLU A 538 -0.37 51.61 -19.19
C GLU A 538 0.59 52.22 -20.23
N GLU A 539 0.06 52.55 -21.41
CA GLU A 539 0.71 53.43 -22.37
C GLU A 539 0.76 54.86 -21.80
N SER A 540 1.95 55.36 -21.49
CA SER A 540 2.19 56.80 -21.36
C SER A 540 2.58 57.35 -22.73
N THR A 541 1.64 58.08 -23.32
CA THR A 541 1.90 59.01 -24.41
C THR A 541 2.90 60.07 -23.96
N SER A 542 4.01 60.18 -24.68
CA SER A 542 4.78 61.40 -24.89
C SER A 542 5.23 61.44 -26.34
#